data_AF-A0AAU5TPX2-F1
#
_entry.id   AF-A0AAU5TPX2-F1
#
_cell.length_a   1.000
_cell.length_b   1.000
_cell.length_c   1.000
_cell.angle_alpha   90.00
_cell.angle_beta   90.00
_cell.angle_gamma   90.00
#
_symmetry.space_group_name_H-M   'P 1'
#
loop_
_entity.id
_entity.type
_entity.pdbx_description
1 polymer ?
#
loop_
_entity_poly.entity_id
_entity_poly.type
_entity_poly.pdbx_seq_one_letter_code
_entity_poly.pdbx_strand_id
1 'polypeptide(L)'
;MTSSLVPPQASAAGSPALVHDLARRRELGPALAAWHDVPGPGTLVCGPRGHVLAPEHTLRDATRVRWAAGWSDRASLTETECTPVAVAGAGVHALRLTGPMPEEPPGASAREDHAAVAEGLLWLRLGLSRALLDSCLTYLEGRTTGGVPLLRQQLVRGAVADGLMEQLEIESALLAWAPEPGCRETAEAALHDQLTRADRGLVRLLGAGGFTCDEAGRTAYVSELLADAYSGATAEPLAAERGGDSA
;
A
#
# COMPACT_ATOMS: atom_id res chain seq x y z
N MET A 1 2.49 20.74 30.08
CA MET A 1 1.78 19.49 30.40
C MET A 1 1.80 18.63 29.15
N THR A 2 2.85 17.83 28.98
CA THR A 2 3.01 16.90 27.87
C THR A 2 2.18 15.66 28.16
N SER A 3 1.02 15.55 27.52
CA SER A 3 0.18 14.36 27.61
C SER A 3 0.87 13.25 26.82
N SER A 4 1.54 12.33 27.53
CA SER A 4 2.12 11.12 26.94
C SER A 4 0.97 10.26 26.41
N LEU A 5 0.83 10.20 25.08
CA LEU A 5 -0.12 9.30 24.42
C LEU A 5 0.41 7.87 24.60
N VAL A 6 -0.21 7.11 25.48
CA VAL A 6 0.12 5.69 25.72
C VAL A 6 -0.26 4.89 24.46
N PRO A 7 0.66 4.05 23.93
CA PRO A 7 0.33 3.17 22.80
C PRO A 7 -0.77 2.17 23.21
N PRO A 8 -1.84 2.02 22.41
CA PRO A 8 -2.84 0.97 22.63
C PRO A 8 -2.23 -0.42 22.34
N GLN A 9 -2.85 -1.47 22.87
CA GLN A 9 -2.43 -2.84 22.56
C GLN A 9 -2.89 -3.24 21.14
N ALA A 10 -2.01 -3.93 20.41
CA ALA A 10 -2.29 -4.46 19.08
C ALA A 10 -3.58 -5.31 19.08
N SER A 11 -4.46 -5.05 18.11
CA SER A 11 -5.75 -5.71 17.99
C SER A 11 -5.66 -6.95 17.10
N ALA A 12 -6.31 -8.05 17.48
CA ALA A 12 -6.49 -9.22 16.61
C ALA A 12 -7.30 -8.90 15.33
N ALA A 13 -8.05 -7.78 15.32
CA ALA A 13 -8.86 -7.33 14.18
C ALA A 13 -8.03 -6.81 13.00
N GLY A 14 -6.72 -6.58 13.17
CA GLY A 14 -5.82 -6.13 12.09
C GLY A 14 -4.90 -7.22 11.53
N SER A 15 -5.18 -8.51 11.76
CA SER A 15 -4.23 -9.57 11.36
C SER A 15 -3.87 -9.50 9.86
N PRO A 16 -2.61 -9.76 9.46
CA PRO A 16 -2.21 -9.69 8.06
C PRO A 16 -3.03 -10.61 7.13
N ALA A 17 -3.46 -11.76 7.62
CA ALA A 17 -4.34 -12.68 6.90
C ALA A 17 -5.71 -12.07 6.58
N LEU A 18 -6.35 -11.39 7.55
CA LEU A 18 -7.62 -10.71 7.33
C LEU A 18 -7.50 -9.57 6.33
N VAL A 19 -6.45 -8.76 6.46
CA VAL A 19 -6.15 -7.64 5.55
C VAL A 19 -5.98 -8.15 4.12
N HIS A 20 -5.17 -9.20 3.94
CA HIS A 20 -4.98 -9.87 2.66
C HIS A 20 -6.31 -10.37 2.07
N ASP A 21 -7.10 -11.09 2.86
CA ASP A 21 -8.33 -11.75 2.39
C ASP A 21 -9.41 -10.74 1.99
N LEU A 22 -9.54 -9.61 2.71
CA LEU A 22 -10.43 -8.52 2.34
C LEU A 22 -9.98 -7.88 1.02
N ALA A 23 -8.68 -7.58 0.88
CA ALA A 23 -8.13 -7.02 -0.36
C ALA A 23 -8.33 -7.96 -1.55
N ARG A 24 -8.12 -9.26 -1.34
CA ARG A 24 -8.33 -10.33 -2.33
C ARG A 24 -9.77 -10.40 -2.84
N ARG A 25 -10.75 -10.15 -1.97
CA ARG A 25 -12.19 -10.09 -2.32
C ARG A 25 -12.61 -8.77 -2.98
N ARG A 26 -11.66 -7.87 -3.28
CA ARG A 26 -11.89 -6.53 -3.83
C ARG A 26 -12.61 -5.58 -2.86
N GLU A 27 -12.49 -5.84 -1.57
CA GLU A 27 -13.06 -5.01 -0.51
C GLU A 27 -11.99 -4.01 -0.01
N LEU A 28 -11.58 -3.07 -0.86
CA LEU A 28 -10.47 -2.14 -0.55
C LEU A 28 -10.71 -1.31 0.71
N GLY A 29 -11.92 -0.74 0.86
CA GLY A 29 -12.28 0.05 2.05
C GLY A 29 -12.15 -0.76 3.34
N PRO A 30 -12.82 -1.92 3.46
CA PRO A 30 -12.65 -2.83 4.59
C PRO A 30 -11.20 -3.29 4.82
N ALA A 31 -10.44 -3.59 3.77
CA ALA A 31 -9.04 -3.99 3.90
C ALA A 31 -8.16 -2.87 4.49
N LEU A 32 -8.34 -1.63 4.03
CA LEU A 32 -7.64 -0.46 4.56
C LEU A 32 -8.06 -0.16 6.00
N ALA A 33 -9.34 -0.30 6.34
CA ALA A 33 -9.81 -0.13 7.71
C ALA A 33 -9.17 -1.16 8.65
N ALA A 34 -9.16 -2.45 8.27
CA ALA A 34 -8.51 -3.50 9.05
C ALA A 34 -6.99 -3.25 9.20
N TRP A 35 -6.33 -2.74 8.15
CA TRP A 35 -4.92 -2.37 8.21
C TRP A 35 -4.66 -1.17 9.15
N HIS A 36 -5.52 -0.16 9.14
CA HIS A 36 -5.46 0.97 10.07
C HIS A 36 -5.69 0.58 11.54
N ASP A 37 -6.40 -0.52 11.78
CA ASP A 37 -6.65 -1.07 13.11
C ASP A 37 -5.51 -1.96 13.65
N VAL A 38 -4.49 -2.28 12.84
CA VAL A 38 -3.27 -3.01 13.28
C VAL A 38 -2.65 -2.40 14.54
N PRO A 39 -2.30 -1.10 14.56
CA PRO A 39 -1.77 -0.45 15.76
C PRO A 39 -2.85 -0.18 16.81
N GLY A 40 -4.11 -0.52 16.56
CA GLY A 40 -5.25 -0.33 17.47
C GLY A 40 -6.36 0.56 16.90
N PRO A 41 -7.60 0.42 17.41
CA PRO A 41 -8.78 1.09 16.85
C PRO A 41 -8.71 2.62 16.94
N GLY A 42 -9.35 3.28 15.98
CA GLY A 42 -9.44 4.74 15.91
C GLY A 42 -8.10 5.41 15.56
N THR A 43 -7.27 4.71 14.77
CA THR A 43 -5.93 5.16 14.38
C THR A 43 -5.87 5.38 12.87
N LEU A 44 -5.22 6.48 12.44
CA LEU A 44 -4.72 6.62 11.08
C LEU A 44 -3.24 6.23 11.05
N VAL A 45 -2.90 5.30 10.20
CA VAL A 45 -1.51 5.04 9.84
C VAL A 45 -1.10 6.14 8.85
N CYS A 46 0.01 6.79 9.13
CA CYS A 46 0.54 7.88 8.34
C CYS A 46 1.91 7.52 7.79
N GLY A 47 2.07 7.71 6.48
CA GLY A 47 3.33 7.55 5.80
C GLY A 47 4.38 8.58 6.24
N PRO A 48 5.66 8.33 5.91
CA PRO A 48 6.79 9.16 6.35
C PRO A 48 6.69 10.62 5.87
N ARG A 49 5.96 10.87 4.79
CA ARG A 49 5.77 12.21 4.19
C ARG A 49 4.47 12.90 4.61
N GLY A 50 3.75 12.34 5.59
CA GLY A 50 2.47 12.88 6.05
C GLY A 50 1.25 12.39 5.26
N HIS A 51 1.40 11.43 4.36
CA HIS A 51 0.26 10.95 3.56
C HIS A 51 -0.52 9.86 4.29
N VAL A 52 -1.84 9.94 4.18
CA VAL A 52 -2.78 8.93 4.65
C VAL A 52 -3.71 8.58 3.50
N LEU A 53 -3.90 7.27 3.26
CA LEU A 53 -4.93 6.73 2.40
C LEU A 53 -5.88 5.88 3.22
N ALA A 54 -7.13 6.30 3.36
CA ALA A 54 -8.10 5.67 4.24
C ALA A 54 -9.53 5.78 3.67
N PRO A 55 -10.44 4.85 4.00
CA PRO A 55 -11.86 5.00 3.69
C PRO A 55 -12.50 6.07 4.59
N GLU A 56 -13.61 6.64 4.13
CA GLU A 56 -14.28 7.77 4.81
C GLU A 56 -14.62 7.50 6.28
N HIS A 57 -15.08 6.29 6.61
CA HIS A 57 -15.44 5.94 7.99
C HIS A 57 -14.21 5.90 8.91
N THR A 58 -13.08 5.36 8.46
CA THR A 58 -11.82 5.40 9.21
C THR A 58 -11.34 6.85 9.41
N LEU A 59 -11.48 7.69 8.38
CA LEU A 59 -11.22 9.13 8.50
C LEU A 59 -12.20 9.87 9.40
N ARG A 60 -13.37 9.34 9.68
CA ARG A 60 -14.34 9.97 10.59
C ARG A 60 -14.05 9.59 12.03
N ASP A 61 -13.73 8.32 12.27
CA ASP A 61 -13.68 7.74 13.60
C ASP A 61 -12.29 7.85 14.24
N ALA A 62 -11.24 8.03 13.45
CA ALA A 62 -9.89 8.11 13.97
C ALA A 62 -9.59 9.41 14.71
N THR A 63 -9.06 9.28 15.93
CA THR A 63 -8.66 10.41 16.80
C THR A 63 -7.14 10.51 16.96
N ARG A 64 -6.40 9.49 16.50
CA ARG A 64 -4.95 9.40 16.66
C ARG A 64 -4.28 9.08 15.33
N VAL A 65 -3.02 9.47 15.23
CA VAL A 65 -2.19 9.22 14.05
C VAL A 65 -0.92 8.47 14.47
N ARG A 66 -0.68 7.34 13.82
CA ARG A 66 0.53 6.53 13.95
C ARG A 66 1.49 6.86 12.81
N TRP A 67 2.62 7.46 13.15
CA TRP A 67 3.76 7.69 12.25
C TRP A 67 4.70 6.49 12.26
N ALA A 68 5.83 6.51 11.55
CA ALA A 68 6.92 5.60 11.89
C ALA A 68 7.53 5.96 13.27
N ALA A 69 7.79 7.26 13.46
CA ALA A 69 8.49 7.82 14.62
C ALA A 69 7.70 7.78 15.94
N GLY A 70 6.36 7.77 15.91
CA GLY A 70 5.57 7.81 17.13
C GLY A 70 4.08 8.05 16.91
N TRP A 71 3.43 8.65 17.91
CA TRP A 71 2.01 8.93 17.93
C TRP A 71 1.74 10.43 18.01
N SER A 72 0.69 10.89 17.33
CA SER A 72 0.15 12.24 17.47
C SER A 72 -1.35 12.20 17.73
N ASP A 73 -1.85 13.17 18.48
CA ASP A 73 -3.27 13.51 18.49
C ASP A 73 -3.63 14.11 17.14
N ARG A 74 -4.65 13.56 16.47
CA ARG A 74 -5.10 14.05 15.17
C ARG A 74 -5.56 15.50 15.24
N ALA A 75 -6.17 15.92 16.35
CA ALA A 75 -6.63 17.29 16.55
C ALA A 75 -5.50 18.33 16.59
N SER A 76 -4.24 17.90 16.76
CA SER A 76 -3.07 18.78 16.72
C SER A 76 -2.46 18.95 15.33
N LEU A 77 -3.01 18.28 14.31
CA LEU A 77 -2.52 18.27 12.94
C LEU A 77 -3.42 19.11 12.03
N THR A 78 -2.81 19.63 10.96
CA THR A 78 -3.53 20.22 9.83
C THR A 78 -3.74 19.16 8.76
N GLU A 79 -4.97 19.05 8.25
CA GLU A 79 -5.34 18.09 7.22
C GLU A 79 -5.57 18.81 5.89
N THR A 80 -4.96 18.30 4.82
CA THR A 80 -5.21 18.77 3.46
C THR A 80 -5.69 17.60 2.62
N GLU A 81 -6.90 17.68 2.08
CA GLU A 81 -7.42 16.71 1.11
C GLU A 81 -6.59 16.78 -0.17
N CYS A 82 -6.04 15.66 -0.61
CA CYS A 82 -5.26 15.54 -1.84
C CYS A 82 -5.73 14.36 -2.72
N THR A 83 -6.96 13.88 -2.51
CA THR A 83 -7.53 12.70 -3.16
C THR A 83 -7.49 12.78 -4.68
N PRO A 84 -6.68 11.95 -5.36
CA PRO A 84 -6.73 11.81 -6.81
C PRO A 84 -8.05 11.19 -7.25
N VAL A 85 -8.53 11.54 -8.46
CA VAL A 85 -9.80 11.04 -9.01
C VAL A 85 -9.88 9.50 -9.02
N ALA A 86 -8.79 8.82 -9.38
CA ALA A 86 -8.73 7.36 -9.38
C ALA A 86 -8.89 6.75 -7.97
N VAL A 87 -8.44 7.45 -6.93
CA VAL A 87 -8.54 7.02 -5.53
C VAL A 87 -9.97 7.26 -5.01
N ALA A 88 -10.56 8.42 -5.33
CA ALA A 88 -11.94 8.74 -4.99
C ALA A 88 -12.92 7.70 -5.59
N GLY A 89 -12.69 7.28 -6.84
CA GLY A 89 -13.48 6.23 -7.48
C GLY A 89 -13.41 4.87 -6.78
N ALA A 90 -12.40 4.64 -5.92
CA ALA A 90 -12.25 3.42 -5.14
C ALA A 90 -12.85 3.51 -3.72
N GLY A 91 -13.50 4.63 -3.38
CA GLY A 91 -14.04 4.87 -2.03
C GLY A 91 -12.94 5.13 -0.98
N VAL A 92 -11.77 5.58 -1.44
CA VAL A 92 -10.62 5.92 -0.59
C VAL A 92 -10.34 7.41 -0.73
N HIS A 93 -9.91 8.02 0.38
CA HIS A 93 -9.48 9.41 0.45
C HIS A 93 -7.98 9.46 0.70
N ALA A 94 -7.31 10.41 0.07
CA ALA A 94 -5.93 10.75 0.37
C ALA A 94 -5.88 12.10 1.12
N LEU A 95 -5.27 12.07 2.30
CA LEU A 95 -4.98 13.26 3.09
C LEU A 95 -3.48 13.46 3.18
N ARG A 96 -3.08 14.73 3.29
CA ARG A 96 -1.75 15.12 3.78
C ARG A 96 -1.88 15.79 5.15
N LEU A 97 -1.27 15.17 6.14
CA LEU A 97 -1.17 15.64 7.51
C LEU A 97 0.12 16.42 7.72
N THR A 98 0.03 17.60 8.29
CA THR A 98 1.18 18.44 8.68
C THR A 98 1.02 18.93 10.12
N GLY A 99 2.10 18.99 10.87
CA GLY A 99 2.05 19.40 12.28
C GLY A 99 3.29 18.95 13.06
N PRO A 100 3.28 19.12 14.39
CA PRO A 100 4.40 18.70 15.23
C PRO A 100 4.55 17.17 15.14
N MET A 101 5.65 16.73 14.52
CA MET A 101 6.00 15.33 14.51
C MET A 101 6.44 14.89 15.92
N PRO A 102 6.23 13.62 16.30
CA PRO A 102 6.79 13.10 17.53
C PRO A 102 8.31 13.25 17.51
N GLU A 103 8.86 14.01 18.46
CA GLU A 103 10.30 14.27 18.57
C GLU A 103 11.05 13.15 19.31
N GLU A 104 10.34 12.35 20.11
CA GLU A 104 10.96 11.27 20.87
C GLU A 104 11.23 10.04 19.99
N PRO A 105 12.43 9.43 20.09
CA PRO A 105 12.71 8.19 19.39
C PRO A 105 11.73 7.10 19.82
N PRO A 106 11.20 6.30 18.88
CA PRO A 106 10.18 5.33 19.19
C PRO A 106 10.71 4.30 20.19
N GLY A 107 9.93 4.04 21.24
CA GLY A 107 10.16 2.92 22.15
C GLY A 107 10.04 1.57 21.43
N ALA A 108 10.48 0.48 22.07
CA ALA A 108 10.48 -0.86 21.48
C ALA A 108 9.10 -1.28 20.93
N SER A 109 8.03 -1.08 21.72
CA SER A 109 6.65 -1.38 21.31
C SER A 109 6.22 -0.57 20.08
N ALA A 110 6.59 0.71 19.97
CA ALA A 110 6.26 1.49 18.78
C ALA A 110 6.98 0.95 17.53
N ARG A 111 8.21 0.45 17.66
CA ARG A 111 8.92 -0.19 16.53
C ARG A 111 8.26 -1.49 16.10
N GLU A 112 7.80 -2.30 17.06
CA GLU A 112 7.04 -3.53 16.79
C GLU A 112 5.71 -3.23 16.08
N ASP A 113 4.97 -2.21 16.54
CA ASP A 113 3.74 -1.77 15.86
C ASP A 113 4.02 -1.29 14.44
N HIS A 114 5.11 -0.54 14.23
CA HIS A 114 5.49 -0.07 12.89
C HIS A 114 5.83 -1.24 11.96
N ALA A 115 6.58 -2.22 12.48
CA ALA A 115 6.92 -3.44 11.78
C ALA A 115 5.65 -4.22 11.36
N ALA A 116 4.68 -4.37 12.27
CA ALA A 116 3.41 -5.03 11.98
C ALA A 116 2.59 -4.25 10.94
N VAL A 117 2.58 -2.92 11.01
CA VAL A 117 1.92 -2.06 10.02
C VAL A 117 2.56 -2.19 8.64
N ALA A 118 3.89 -2.15 8.55
CA ALA A 118 4.61 -2.28 7.29
C ALA A 118 4.40 -3.67 6.66
N GLU A 119 4.45 -4.73 7.46
CA GLU A 119 4.13 -6.09 7.01
C GLU A 119 2.67 -6.21 6.56
N GLY A 120 1.73 -5.66 7.33
CA GLY A 120 0.31 -5.64 6.96
C GLY A 120 0.04 -4.93 5.63
N LEU A 121 0.82 -3.89 5.30
CA LEU A 121 0.72 -3.20 4.02
C LEU A 121 1.17 -4.09 2.85
N LEU A 122 2.23 -4.89 3.03
CA LEU A 122 2.68 -5.85 2.02
C LEU A 122 1.61 -6.92 1.77
N TRP A 123 1.00 -7.46 2.82
CA TRP A 123 -0.11 -8.40 2.71
C TRP A 123 -1.35 -7.80 2.04
N LEU A 124 -1.69 -6.55 2.36
CA LEU A 124 -2.76 -5.81 1.69
C LEU A 124 -2.50 -5.74 0.18
N ARG A 125 -1.31 -5.28 -0.20
CA ARG A 125 -0.92 -5.12 -1.61
C ARG A 125 -0.87 -6.46 -2.35
N LEU A 126 -0.41 -7.54 -1.72
CA LEU A 126 -0.47 -8.88 -2.28
C LEU A 126 -1.93 -9.32 -2.54
N GLY A 127 -2.85 -9.03 -1.62
CA GLY A 127 -4.28 -9.30 -1.81
C GLY A 127 -4.87 -8.55 -3.01
N LEU A 128 -4.52 -7.26 -3.18
CA LEU A 128 -4.90 -6.46 -4.35
C LEU A 128 -4.31 -7.02 -5.66
N SER A 129 -3.03 -7.40 -5.65
CA SER A 129 -2.35 -7.98 -6.81
C SER A 129 -3.01 -9.28 -7.25
N ARG A 130 -3.38 -10.14 -6.30
CA ARG A 130 -4.14 -11.35 -6.58
C ARG A 130 -5.48 -10.99 -7.21
N ALA A 131 -6.25 -10.08 -6.61
CA ALA A 131 -7.55 -9.65 -7.14
C ALA A 131 -7.46 -9.09 -8.58
N LEU A 132 -6.36 -8.42 -8.90
CA LEU A 132 -6.01 -8.00 -10.25
C LEU A 132 -5.77 -9.19 -11.19
N LEU A 133 -5.02 -10.21 -10.76
CA LEU A 133 -4.85 -11.45 -11.55
C LEU A 133 -6.20 -12.09 -11.89
N ASP A 134 -7.14 -12.19 -10.93
CA ASP A 134 -8.49 -12.72 -11.20
C ASP A 134 -9.25 -11.88 -12.23
N SER A 135 -9.11 -10.55 -12.16
CA SER A 135 -9.68 -9.64 -13.15
C SER A 135 -9.09 -9.89 -14.54
N CYS A 136 -7.77 -10.08 -14.63
CA CYS A 136 -7.09 -10.43 -15.87
C CYS A 136 -7.58 -11.76 -16.43
N LEU A 137 -7.69 -12.80 -15.62
CA LEU A 137 -8.20 -14.10 -16.05
C LEU A 137 -9.64 -13.99 -16.58
N THR A 138 -10.51 -13.32 -15.83
CA THR A 138 -11.91 -13.07 -16.24
C THR A 138 -11.99 -12.33 -17.58
N TYR A 139 -11.16 -11.29 -17.76
CA TYR A 139 -11.10 -10.52 -19.01
C TYR A 139 -10.59 -11.36 -20.19
N LEU A 140 -9.51 -12.11 -20.00
CA LEU A 140 -8.84 -12.90 -21.04
C LEU A 140 -9.66 -14.11 -21.50
N GLU A 141 -10.53 -14.65 -20.64
CA GLU A 141 -11.50 -15.69 -21.00
C GLU A 141 -12.57 -15.16 -21.96
N GLY A 142 -13.10 -13.95 -21.69
CA GLY A 142 -14.15 -13.33 -22.50
C GLY A 142 -13.66 -12.72 -23.82
N ARG A 143 -12.36 -12.54 -24.00
CA ARG A 143 -11.79 -11.84 -25.17
C ARG A 143 -11.20 -12.82 -26.19
N THR A 144 -11.59 -12.65 -27.46
CA THR A 144 -11.11 -13.49 -28.56
C THR A 144 -10.31 -12.70 -29.59
N THR A 145 -9.28 -13.32 -30.17
CA THR A 145 -8.55 -12.85 -31.36
C THR A 145 -8.47 -13.99 -32.36
N GLY A 146 -8.88 -13.75 -33.62
CA GLY A 146 -8.95 -14.82 -34.64
C GLY A 146 -9.93 -15.94 -34.28
N GLY A 147 -10.98 -15.64 -33.51
CA GLY A 147 -11.98 -16.63 -33.05
C GLY A 147 -11.53 -17.53 -31.89
N VAL A 148 -10.32 -17.33 -31.36
CA VAL A 148 -9.78 -18.10 -30.23
C VAL A 148 -9.65 -17.19 -29.00
N PRO A 149 -10.05 -17.64 -27.80
CA PRO A 149 -9.83 -16.88 -26.57
C PRO A 149 -8.35 -16.53 -26.37
N LEU A 150 -8.07 -15.30 -25.96
CA LEU A 150 -6.71 -14.81 -25.72
C LEU A 150 -5.96 -15.68 -24.72
N LEU A 151 -6.66 -16.21 -23.71
CA LEU A 151 -6.08 -17.11 -22.72
C LEU A 151 -5.53 -18.43 -23.31
N ARG A 152 -5.88 -18.80 -24.55
CA ARG A 152 -5.29 -19.96 -25.24
C ARG A 152 -3.99 -19.64 -25.98
N GLN A 153 -3.63 -18.37 -26.10
CA GLN A 153 -2.40 -17.93 -26.75
C GLN A 153 -1.21 -18.14 -25.80
N GLN A 154 -0.14 -18.76 -26.30
CA GLN A 154 1.03 -19.13 -25.48
C GLN A 154 1.68 -17.91 -24.80
N LEU A 155 1.78 -16.78 -25.51
CA LEU A 155 2.37 -15.55 -24.96
C LEU A 155 1.56 -14.99 -23.79
N VAL A 156 0.22 -15.06 -23.88
CA VAL A 156 -0.68 -14.63 -22.80
C VAL A 156 -0.53 -15.54 -21.59
N ARG A 157 -0.48 -16.86 -21.80
CA ARG A 157 -0.27 -17.82 -20.72
C ARG A 157 1.07 -17.65 -20.03
N GLY A 158 2.14 -17.40 -20.79
CA GLY A 158 3.47 -17.12 -20.24
C GLY A 158 3.43 -15.92 -19.30
N ALA A 159 2.91 -14.79 -19.77
CA ALA A 159 2.83 -13.58 -18.95
C ALA A 159 1.92 -13.72 -17.71
N VAL A 160 0.83 -14.50 -17.79
CA VAL A 160 0.02 -14.86 -16.62
C VAL A 160 0.81 -15.72 -15.64
N ALA A 161 1.56 -16.70 -16.12
CA ALA A 161 2.39 -17.56 -15.29
C ALA A 161 3.51 -16.77 -14.60
N ASP A 162 4.14 -15.84 -15.30
CA ASP A 162 5.16 -14.95 -14.74
C ASP A 162 4.59 -14.09 -13.60
N GLY A 163 3.41 -13.48 -13.80
CA GLY A 163 2.72 -12.71 -12.75
C GLY A 163 2.34 -13.56 -11.53
N LEU A 164 1.88 -14.79 -11.75
CA LEU A 164 1.59 -15.73 -10.66
C LEU A 164 2.87 -16.17 -9.92
N MET A 165 3.97 -16.42 -10.64
CA MET A 165 5.26 -16.77 -10.04
C MET A 165 5.77 -15.65 -9.12
N GLU A 166 5.74 -14.40 -9.59
CA GLU A 166 6.10 -13.23 -8.77
C GLU A 166 5.25 -13.16 -7.49
N GLN A 167 3.93 -13.37 -7.58
CA GLN A 167 3.04 -13.39 -6.41
C GLN A 167 3.36 -14.51 -5.41
N LEU A 168 3.71 -15.71 -5.89
CA LEU A 168 4.10 -16.84 -5.06
C LEU A 168 5.45 -16.61 -4.37
N GLU A 169 6.40 -15.98 -5.06
CA GLU A 169 7.68 -15.60 -4.47
C GLU A 169 7.50 -14.57 -3.34
N ILE A 170 6.68 -13.54 -3.58
CA ILE A 170 6.33 -12.54 -2.56
C ILE A 170 5.64 -13.19 -1.37
N GLU A 171 4.64 -14.05 -1.59
CA GLU A 171 3.96 -14.76 -0.50
C GLU A 171 4.93 -15.62 0.30
N SER A 172 5.82 -16.36 -0.37
CA SER A 172 6.85 -17.16 0.29
C SER A 172 7.77 -16.30 1.17
N ALA A 173 8.20 -15.14 0.68
CA ALA A 173 9.00 -14.19 1.44
C ALA A 173 8.25 -13.63 2.65
N LEU A 174 6.94 -13.36 2.52
CA LEU A 174 6.09 -12.88 3.62
C LEU A 174 5.80 -13.97 4.66
N LEU A 175 5.60 -15.22 4.24
CA LEU A 175 5.40 -16.35 5.16
C LEU A 175 6.67 -16.67 5.96
N ALA A 176 7.85 -16.44 5.37
CA ALA A 176 9.15 -16.59 6.01
C ALA A 176 9.71 -15.26 6.52
N TRP A 177 8.86 -14.25 6.76
CA TRP A 177 9.30 -12.89 7.05
C TRP A 177 10.05 -12.80 8.38
N ALA A 178 11.37 -12.68 8.28
CA ALA A 178 12.28 -12.50 9.41
C ALA A 178 13.54 -11.75 8.94
N PRO A 179 13.43 -10.49 8.47
CA PRO A 179 14.57 -9.75 7.97
C PRO A 179 15.60 -9.52 9.08
N GLU A 180 16.89 -9.56 8.71
CA GLU A 180 17.96 -9.21 9.64
C GLU A 180 17.82 -7.76 10.12
N PRO A 181 18.21 -7.45 11.37
CA PRO A 181 18.23 -6.08 11.88
C PRO A 181 19.02 -5.15 10.96
N GLY A 182 18.40 -4.05 10.52
CA GLY A 182 19.02 -3.07 9.60
C GLY A 182 18.87 -3.38 8.11
N CYS A 183 18.30 -4.52 7.73
CA CYS A 183 17.97 -4.86 6.35
C CYS A 183 16.46 -4.81 6.05
N ARG A 184 15.64 -4.57 7.07
CA ARG A 184 14.18 -4.60 6.99
C ARG A 184 13.63 -3.64 5.95
N GLU A 185 14.00 -2.36 6.03
CA GLU A 185 13.50 -1.32 5.13
C GLU A 185 13.85 -1.61 3.67
N THR A 186 15.06 -2.13 3.42
CA THR A 186 15.51 -2.55 2.09
C THR A 186 14.72 -3.75 1.57
N ALA A 187 14.45 -4.74 2.44
CA ALA A 187 13.65 -5.92 2.07
C ALA A 187 12.18 -5.53 1.79
N GLU A 188 11.61 -4.63 2.59
CA GLU A 188 10.26 -4.10 2.38
C GLU A 188 10.16 -3.33 1.06
N ALA A 189 11.13 -2.46 0.77
CA ALA A 189 11.20 -1.73 -0.50
C ALA A 189 11.30 -2.69 -1.70
N ALA A 190 12.14 -3.72 -1.60
CA ALA A 190 12.28 -4.72 -2.66
C ALA A 190 10.97 -5.48 -2.95
N LEU A 191 10.22 -5.87 -1.90
CA LEU A 191 8.92 -6.51 -2.08
C LEU A 191 7.88 -5.54 -2.64
N HIS A 192 7.90 -4.28 -2.23
CA HIS A 192 7.02 -3.26 -2.80
C HIS A 192 7.29 -3.03 -4.30
N ASP A 193 8.55 -3.00 -4.70
CA ASP A 193 8.96 -2.89 -6.10
C ASP A 193 8.56 -4.14 -6.90
N GLN A 194 8.75 -5.32 -6.33
CA GLN A 194 8.34 -6.59 -6.94
C GLN A 194 6.83 -6.63 -7.21
N LEU A 195 6.01 -6.26 -6.22
CA LEU A 195 4.56 -6.12 -6.36
C LEU A 195 4.20 -5.12 -7.47
N THR A 196 4.82 -3.94 -7.50
CA THR A 196 4.57 -2.93 -8.52
C THR A 196 4.90 -3.44 -9.94
N ARG A 197 6.02 -4.18 -10.10
CA ARG A 197 6.37 -4.80 -11.37
C ARG A 197 5.36 -5.86 -11.80
N ALA A 198 4.95 -6.73 -10.89
CA ALA A 198 3.96 -7.78 -11.13
C ALA A 198 2.60 -7.16 -11.56
N ASP A 199 2.11 -6.17 -10.80
CA ASP A 199 0.85 -5.47 -11.08
C ASP A 199 0.86 -4.80 -12.46
N ARG A 200 1.95 -4.09 -12.80
CA ARG A 200 2.12 -3.49 -14.13
C ARG A 200 2.19 -4.54 -15.24
N GLY A 201 2.76 -5.72 -14.97
CA GLY A 201 2.73 -6.87 -15.87
C GLY A 201 1.31 -7.34 -16.17
N LEU A 202 0.51 -7.52 -15.13
CA LEU A 202 -0.88 -7.95 -15.22
C LEU A 202 -1.76 -6.92 -15.94
N VAL A 203 -1.62 -5.63 -15.62
CA VAL A 203 -2.38 -4.56 -16.28
C VAL A 203 -2.14 -4.54 -17.80
N ARG A 204 -0.90 -4.80 -18.26
CA ARG A 204 -0.60 -4.84 -19.70
C ARG A 204 -1.37 -5.93 -20.46
N LEU A 205 -1.80 -7.00 -19.79
CA LEU A 205 -2.63 -8.06 -20.41
C LEU A 205 -4.02 -7.55 -20.79
N LEU A 206 -4.48 -6.46 -20.17
CA LEU A 206 -5.78 -5.84 -20.45
C LEU A 206 -5.73 -4.93 -21.69
N GLY A 207 -4.55 -4.67 -22.25
CA GLY A 207 -4.35 -3.73 -23.36
C GLY A 207 -4.65 -2.28 -22.95
N ALA A 208 -5.25 -1.49 -23.85
CA ALA A 208 -5.58 -0.09 -23.59
C ALA A 208 -6.59 0.09 -22.43
N GLY A 209 -7.47 -0.90 -22.19
CA GLY A 209 -8.41 -0.90 -21.07
C GLY A 209 -7.74 -1.10 -19.71
N GLY A 210 -6.47 -1.49 -19.66
CA GLY A 210 -5.70 -1.49 -18.42
C GLY A 210 -5.28 -0.10 -17.94
N PHE A 211 -5.32 0.90 -18.83
CA PHE A 211 -4.90 2.29 -18.54
C PHE A 211 -6.08 3.23 -18.31
N THR A 212 -7.30 2.74 -18.42
CA THR A 212 -8.49 3.48 -17.99
C THR A 212 -8.58 3.41 -16.47
N CYS A 213 -9.26 4.38 -15.85
CA CYS A 213 -9.56 4.34 -14.41
C CYS A 213 -10.65 3.30 -14.06
N ASP A 214 -10.80 2.23 -14.86
CA ASP A 214 -11.71 1.11 -14.59
C ASP A 214 -11.16 0.23 -13.46
N GLU A 215 -11.95 -0.73 -12.99
CA GLU A 215 -11.70 -1.47 -11.74
C GLU A 215 -10.27 -2.06 -11.63
N ALA A 216 -9.77 -2.71 -12.68
CA ALA A 216 -8.45 -3.35 -12.67
C ALA A 216 -7.28 -2.34 -12.71
N GLY A 217 -7.33 -1.35 -13.62
CA GLY A 217 -6.31 -0.30 -13.71
C GLY A 217 -6.27 0.57 -12.44
N ARG A 218 -7.45 0.87 -11.88
CA ARG A 218 -7.61 1.57 -10.59
C ARG A 218 -7.02 0.78 -9.43
N THR A 219 -7.21 -0.54 -9.40
CA THR A 219 -6.66 -1.42 -8.34
C THR A 219 -5.14 -1.39 -8.34
N ALA A 220 -4.53 -1.55 -9.53
CA ALA A 220 -3.07 -1.46 -9.67
C ALA A 220 -2.53 -0.06 -9.30
N TYR A 221 -3.22 0.99 -9.73
CA TYR A 221 -2.86 2.37 -9.38
C TYR A 221 -2.91 2.62 -7.87
N VAL A 222 -3.96 2.16 -7.19
CA VAL A 222 -4.07 2.29 -5.73
C VAL A 222 -3.00 1.46 -5.02
N SER A 223 -2.73 0.22 -5.47
CA SER A 223 -1.63 -0.61 -4.94
C SER A 223 -0.29 0.13 -5.02
N GLU A 224 0.02 0.74 -6.16
CA GLU A 224 1.26 1.52 -6.36
C GLU A 224 1.29 2.77 -5.49
N LEU A 225 0.19 3.53 -5.42
CA LEU A 225 0.10 4.74 -4.59
C LEU A 225 0.25 4.44 -3.09
N LEU A 226 -0.25 3.30 -2.62
CA LEU A 226 -0.02 2.82 -1.26
C LEU A 226 1.47 2.58 -1.00
N ALA A 227 2.19 1.99 -1.96
CA ALA A 227 3.63 1.85 -1.85
C ALA A 227 4.31 3.21 -1.70
N ASP A 228 4.00 4.17 -2.58
CA ASP A 228 4.63 5.49 -2.60
C ASP A 228 4.33 6.30 -1.34
N ALA A 229 3.10 6.21 -0.83
CA ALA A 229 2.68 6.98 0.33
C ALA A 229 3.35 6.50 1.62
N TYR A 230 3.59 5.20 1.75
CA TYR A 230 4.01 4.57 2.99
C TYR A 230 5.46 4.03 2.98
N SER A 231 6.11 3.93 1.81
CA SER A 231 7.52 3.53 1.72
C SER A 231 8.44 4.65 2.19
N GLY A 232 9.46 4.27 2.96
CA GLY A 232 10.46 5.15 3.57
C GLY A 232 11.50 5.74 2.61
N ALA A 233 11.35 5.61 1.29
CA ALA A 233 12.33 6.16 0.36
C ALA A 233 12.33 7.69 0.47
N THR A 234 13.35 8.20 1.17
CA THR A 234 13.86 9.56 0.99
C THR A 234 14.15 9.71 -0.50
N ALA A 235 13.22 10.31 -1.24
CA ALA A 235 13.59 10.98 -2.47
C ALA A 235 14.68 11.98 -2.05
N GLU A 236 15.93 11.70 -2.43
CA GLU A 236 16.98 12.70 -2.36
C GLU A 236 16.42 14.00 -2.94
N PRO A 237 16.58 15.15 -2.28
CA PRO A 237 16.32 16.40 -2.94
C PRO A 237 17.22 16.43 -4.17
N LEU A 238 16.62 16.43 -5.37
CA LEU A 238 17.31 16.70 -6.63
C LEU A 238 18.31 17.81 -6.36
N ALA A 239 19.59 17.43 -6.35
CA ALA A 239 20.68 18.32 -6.00
C ALA A 239 20.52 19.57 -6.85
N ALA A 240 20.46 20.71 -6.16
CA ALA A 240 20.40 22.04 -6.73
C ALA A 240 21.33 22.10 -7.94
N GLU A 241 20.77 22.56 -9.07
CA GLU A 241 21.54 22.96 -10.23
C GLU A 241 22.73 23.78 -9.75
N ARG A 242 23.93 23.20 -9.89
CA ARG A 242 25.17 23.96 -9.75
C ARG A 242 25.17 24.95 -10.90
N GLY A 243 24.65 26.13 -10.62
CA GLY A 243 24.85 27.31 -11.45
C GLY A 243 26.33 27.40 -11.79
N GLY A 244 26.59 27.39 -13.09
CA GLY A 244 27.93 27.58 -13.62
C GLY A 244 28.43 28.94 -13.19
N ASP A 245 29.58 28.93 -12.52
CA ASP A 245 30.45 30.08 -12.45
C ASP A 245 31.71 29.68 -13.21
N SER A 246 31.76 30.06 -14.49
CA SER A 246 33.00 30.07 -15.26
C SER A 246 33.44 31.52 -15.34
N ALA A 247 34.49 31.84 -14.59
CA ALA A 247 35.44 32.87 -14.99
C ALA A 247 36.28 32.38 -16.18
#